data_AF-A0A7W0XTT8-F1
#
_entry.id   AF-A0A7W0XTT8-F1
#
_cell.length_a   1.000
_cell.length_b   1.000
_cell.length_c   1.000
_cell.angle_alpha   90.00
_cell.angle_beta   90.00
_cell.angle_gamma   90.00
#
_symmetry.space_group_name_H-M   'P 1'
#
loop_
_entity.id
_entity.type
_entity.pdbx_description
1 polymer ?
#
loop_
_entity_poly.entity_id
_entity_poly.type
_entity_poly.pdbx_seq_one_letter_code
_entity_poly.pdbx_strand_id
1 'polypeptide(L)'
;ALITDGRFSGATRGFCIGHVAPEAAIGGPIGLLRDGDIIEIDAEAGTLEARLSDEDWEARRRDWRPRETDYRSGAIWKYAQIVGSARDGAVTHPGGAAETVTYADV
;
A
#
# COMPACT_ATOMS: atom_id res chain seq x y z
N ALA A 1 4.72 10.53 -13.87
CA ALA A 1 4.29 9.19 -13.44
C ALA A 1 3.19 9.32 -12.40
N LEU A 2 2.42 8.26 -12.14
CA LEU A 2 1.44 8.15 -11.07
C LEU A 2 1.86 7.01 -10.13
N ILE A 3 1.82 7.27 -8.83
CA ILE A 3 2.23 6.31 -7.81
C ILE A 3 1.16 6.30 -6.71
N THR A 4 0.75 5.12 -6.26
CA THR A 4 -0.21 4.96 -5.16
C THR A 4 -0.05 3.59 -4.50
N ASP A 5 -0.37 3.52 -3.21
CA ASP A 5 -0.61 2.28 -2.47
C ASP A 5 -1.98 1.65 -2.80
N GLY A 6 -2.86 2.39 -3.50
CA GLY A 6 -4.09 1.90 -4.10
C GLY A 6 -3.86 1.13 -5.40
N ARG A 7 -4.91 1.08 -6.24
CA ARG A 7 -4.91 0.33 -7.49
C ARG A 7 -5.28 1.21 -8.68
N PHE A 8 -4.86 0.77 -9.86
CA PHE A 8 -5.31 1.32 -11.15
C PHE A 8 -6.29 0.37 -11.84
N SER A 9 -7.01 0.89 -12.84
CA SER A 9 -7.80 0.02 -13.71
C SER A 9 -6.88 -0.64 -14.75
N GLY A 10 -7.30 -1.78 -15.31
CA GLY A 10 -6.54 -2.44 -16.37
C GLY A 10 -6.44 -1.64 -17.68
N ALA A 11 -7.17 -0.52 -17.79
CA ALA A 11 -7.12 0.37 -18.95
C ALA A 11 -6.17 1.56 -18.78
N THR A 12 -5.58 1.73 -17.58
CA THR A 12 -4.63 2.81 -17.29
C THR A 12 -3.36 2.65 -18.15
N ARG A 13 -2.82 3.76 -18.66
CA ARG A 13 -1.64 3.80 -19.53
C ARG A 13 -0.55 4.70 -18.97
N GLY A 14 0.69 4.45 -19.38
CA GLY A 14 1.88 5.19 -18.93
C GLY A 14 2.46 4.66 -17.62
N PHE A 15 3.44 5.38 -17.05
CA PHE A 15 4.07 5.02 -15.78
C PHE A 15 3.10 5.16 -14.60
N CYS A 16 2.41 4.07 -14.28
CA CYS A 16 1.45 3.98 -13.18
C CYS A 16 1.85 2.82 -12.27
N ILE A 17 2.39 3.13 -11.10
CA ILE A 17 2.85 2.17 -10.11
C ILE A 17 1.81 2.10 -8.98
N GLY A 18 1.05 1.00 -8.95
CA GLY A 18 0.07 0.73 -7.90
C GLY A 18 0.59 -0.27 -6.88
N HIS A 19 -0.20 -0.52 -5.83
CA HIS A 19 0.07 -1.50 -4.78
C HIS A 19 1.42 -1.30 -4.08
N VAL A 20 1.88 -0.04 -3.98
CA VAL A 20 3.08 0.29 -3.22
C VAL A 20 2.87 -0.14 -1.77
N ALA A 21 3.79 -0.96 -1.25
CA ALA A 21 3.73 -1.51 0.09
C ALA A 21 5.06 -1.30 0.83
N PRO A 22 5.06 -1.04 2.16
CA PRO A 22 3.88 -0.86 3.02
C PRO A 22 3.05 0.39 2.64
N GLU A 23 1.73 0.33 2.86
CA GLU A 23 0.82 1.43 2.52
C GLU A 23 0.96 2.64 3.46
N ALA A 24 0.51 3.82 3.02
CA ALA A 24 0.58 5.05 3.81
C ALA A 24 -0.21 4.94 5.12
N ALA A 25 -1.31 4.19 5.15
CA ALA A 25 -2.18 4.05 6.31
C ALA A 25 -1.49 3.41 7.52
N ILE A 26 -0.45 2.59 7.28
CA ILE A 26 0.35 1.93 8.32
C ILE A 26 1.77 2.52 8.47
N GLY A 27 2.01 3.71 7.89
CA GLY A 27 3.29 4.41 8.03
C GLY A 27 4.36 3.92 7.08
N GLY A 28 3.97 3.34 5.94
CA GLY A 28 4.87 3.03 4.85
C GLY A 28 5.54 4.28 4.26
N PRO A 29 6.68 4.14 3.56
CA PRO A 29 7.45 5.28 3.05
C PRO A 29 6.64 6.24 2.16
N ILE A 30 5.71 5.72 1.36
CA ILE A 30 4.83 6.54 0.51
C ILE A 30 3.99 7.54 1.31
N GLY A 31 3.62 7.22 2.57
CA GLY A 31 2.89 8.11 3.46
C GLY A 31 3.73 9.19 4.14
N LEU A 32 5.05 9.19 3.94
CA LEU A 32 5.98 10.18 4.50
C LEU A 32 6.48 11.18 3.44
N LEU A 33 6.14 10.97 2.17
CA LEU A 33 6.51 11.88 1.10
C LEU A 33 5.82 13.24 1.26
N ARG A 34 6.48 14.28 0.77
CA ARG A 34 6.04 15.68 0.81
C ARG A 34 6.19 16.29 -0.57
N ASP A 35 5.42 17.34 -0.84
CA ASP A 35 5.52 18.08 -2.09
C ASP A 35 6.94 18.59 -2.32
N GLY A 36 7.46 18.35 -3.53
CA GLY A 36 8.82 18.73 -3.92
C GLY A 36 9.87 17.63 -3.74
N ASP A 37 9.56 16.51 -3.08
CA ASP A 37 10.47 15.36 -3.02
C ASP A 37 10.74 14.80 -4.43
N ILE A 38 11.98 14.42 -4.68
CA ILE A 38 12.39 13.81 -5.95
C ILE A 38 12.22 12.30 -5.87
N ILE A 39 11.41 11.76 -6.79
CA ILE A 39 11.20 10.32 -6.94
C ILE A 39 11.86 9.84 -8.22
N GLU A 40 12.77 8.88 -8.08
CA GLU A 40 13.41 8.17 -9.17
C GLU A 40 12.68 6.86 -9.47
N ILE A 41 12.42 6.63 -10.76
CA ILE A 41 11.72 5.45 -11.26
C ILE A 41 12.61 4.85 -12.34
N ASP A 42 13.08 3.63 -12.11
CA ASP A 42 13.79 2.84 -13.11
C ASP A 42 12.99 1.56 -13.37
N ALA A 43 12.35 1.49 -14.54
CA ALA A 43 11.55 0.35 -14.94
C ALA A 43 12.38 -0.83 -15.45
N GLU A 44 13.63 -0.60 -15.87
CA GLU A 44 14.54 -1.66 -16.31
C GLU A 44 15.15 -2.36 -15.09
N ALA A 45 15.58 -1.58 -14.09
CA ALA A 45 16.08 -2.11 -12.82
C ALA A 45 14.95 -2.57 -11.88
N GLY A 46 13.72 -2.09 -12.10
CA GLY A 46 12.56 -2.38 -11.25
C GLY A 46 12.61 -1.67 -9.89
N THR A 47 13.19 -0.46 -9.84
CA THR A 47 13.36 0.31 -8.61
C THR A 47 12.47 1.55 -8.57
N LEU A 48 12.08 1.92 -7.35
CA LEU A 48 11.32 3.11 -7.03
C LEU A 48 11.90 3.72 -5.76
N GLU A 49 12.60 4.85 -5.90
CA GLU A 49 13.35 5.46 -4.80
C GLU A 49 12.96 6.92 -4.61
N ALA A 50 12.73 7.36 -3.38
CA ALA A 50 12.72 8.78 -3.07
C ALA A 50 14.15 9.21 -2.70
N ARG A 51 14.64 10.28 -3.33
CA ARG A 51 15.97 10.84 -3.06
C ARG A 51 15.94 11.67 -1.77
N LEU A 52 15.73 10.99 -0.66
CA LEU A 52 15.74 11.53 0.71
C LEU A 52 16.90 10.93 1.50
N SER A 53 17.48 11.70 2.42
CA SER A 53 18.47 11.16 3.33
C SER A 53 17.81 10.32 4.44
N ASP A 54 18.61 9.49 5.11
CA ASP A 54 18.13 8.70 6.25
C ASP A 54 17.61 9.59 7.38
N GLU A 55 18.20 10.77 7.58
CA GLU A 55 17.73 11.75 8.58
C GLU A 55 16.35 12.29 8.24
N ASP A 56 16.08 12.59 6.96
CA ASP A 56 14.76 13.04 6.51
C ASP A 56 13.72 11.94 6.72
N TRP A 57 14.04 10.70 6.36
CA TRP A 57 13.15 9.56 6.58
C TRP A 57 12.81 9.38 8.05
N GLU A 58 13.82 9.41 8.92
CA GLU A 58 13.65 9.22 10.35
C GLU A 58 12.85 10.37 10.99
N ALA A 59 13.16 11.63 10.64
CA ALA A 59 12.43 12.78 11.12
C ALA A 59 10.94 12.71 10.76
N ARG A 60 10.63 12.38 9.50
CA ARG A 60 9.24 12.27 9.03
C ARG A 60 8.51 11.09 9.64
N ARG A 61 9.19 9.96 9.87
CA ARG A 61 8.62 8.80 10.56
C ARG A 61 8.23 9.13 11.99
N ARG A 62 9.03 9.94 12.71
CA ARG A 62 8.70 10.39 14.07
C ARG A 62 7.47 11.27 14.14
N ASP A 63 7.24 12.09 13.13
CA ASP A 63 6.09 12.99 13.04
C ASP A 63 4.82 12.29 12.53
N TRP A 64 4.95 11.13 11.88
CA TRP A 64 3.83 10.41 11.29
C TRP A 64 2.82 9.95 12.34
N ARG A 65 1.53 10.14 12.04
CA ARG A 65 0.42 9.64 12.84
C ARG A 65 -0.60 9.00 11.91
N PRO A 66 -1.17 7.85 12.28
CA PRO A 66 -2.20 7.20 11.49
C PRO A 66 -3.41 8.13 11.37
N ARG A 67 -3.99 8.23 10.18
CA ARG A 67 -5.28 8.87 9.99
C ARG A 67 -6.38 7.95 10.54
N GLU A 68 -7.32 8.54 11.26
CA GLU A 68 -8.55 7.83 11.62
C GLU A 68 -9.43 7.64 10.39
N THR A 69 -10.13 6.51 10.35
CA THR A 69 -11.16 6.25 9.34
C THR A 69 -12.50 6.87 9.77
N ASP A 70 -13.20 7.46 8.82
CA ASP A 70 -14.59 7.93 9.03
C ASP A 70 -15.56 6.73 9.18
N TYR A 71 -15.17 5.55 8.69
CA TYR A 71 -15.94 4.33 8.76
C TYR A 71 -15.69 3.63 10.10
N ARG A 72 -16.46 4.00 11.11
CA ARG A 72 -16.34 3.48 12.49
C ARG A 72 -17.22 2.26 12.79
N SER A 73 -17.97 1.77 11.80
CA SER A 73 -18.80 0.56 11.91
C SER A 73 -19.09 -0.05 10.52
N GLY A 74 -19.81 -1.17 10.50
CA GLY A 74 -20.25 -1.82 9.26
C GLY A 74 -19.13 -2.59 8.54
N ALA A 75 -19.37 -2.90 7.26
CA ALA A 75 -18.49 -3.78 6.47
C ALA A 75 -17.10 -3.18 6.23
N ILE A 76 -17.01 -1.87 5.95
CA ILE A 76 -15.74 -1.19 5.69
C ILE A 76 -14.88 -1.17 6.96
N TRP A 77 -15.48 -0.89 8.12
CA TRP A 77 -14.77 -0.96 9.39
C TRP A 77 -14.20 -2.36 9.62
N LYS A 78 -15.02 -3.42 9.46
CA LYS A 78 -14.57 -4.82 9.61
C LYS A 78 -13.42 -5.14 8.67
N TYR A 79 -13.53 -4.78 7.39
CA TYR A 79 -12.49 -4.99 6.39
C TYR A 79 -11.17 -4.34 6.80
N ALA A 80 -11.21 -3.06 7.20
CA ALA A 80 -10.02 -2.34 7.63
C ALA A 80 -9.34 -2.93 8.88
N GLN A 81 -10.07 -3.71 9.70
CA GLN A 81 -9.47 -4.37 10.87
C GLN A 81 -8.68 -5.64 10.49
N ILE A 82 -8.97 -6.28 9.35
CA ILE A 82 -8.51 -7.65 9.06
C ILE A 82 -7.78 -7.81 7.73
N VAL A 83 -7.86 -6.82 6.84
CA VAL A 83 -7.20 -6.89 5.53
C VAL A 83 -5.68 -6.94 5.69
N GLY A 84 -5.05 -7.87 4.97
CA GLY A 84 -3.61 -7.98 4.85
C GLY A 84 -3.01 -7.04 3.79
N SER A 85 -1.69 -7.08 3.64
CA SER A 85 -0.97 -6.27 2.65
C SER A 85 -1.39 -6.59 1.22
N ALA A 86 -1.44 -5.58 0.35
CA ALA A 86 -1.61 -5.77 -1.09
C ALA A 86 -0.49 -6.61 -1.72
N ARG A 87 0.72 -6.61 -1.15
CA ARG A 87 1.83 -7.48 -1.55
C ARG A 87 1.45 -8.96 -1.50
N ASP A 88 0.62 -9.33 -0.53
CA ASP A 88 0.18 -10.70 -0.27
C ASP A 88 -1.27 -10.94 -0.76
N GLY A 89 -1.78 -10.02 -1.60
CA GLY A 89 -3.09 -10.15 -2.24
C GLY A 89 -4.26 -9.51 -1.48
N ALA A 90 -4.02 -8.70 -0.44
CA ALA A 90 -5.05 -8.02 0.35
C ALA A 90 -6.13 -8.97 0.90
N VAL A 91 -5.72 -10.17 1.33
CA VAL A 91 -6.63 -11.17 1.87
C VAL A 91 -7.16 -10.77 3.25
N THR A 92 -8.38 -11.19 3.57
CA THR A 92 -9.03 -10.98 4.87
C THR A 92 -9.18 -12.29 5.66
N HIS A 93 -8.44 -13.32 5.24
CA HIS A 93 -8.48 -14.68 5.76
C HIS A 93 -7.06 -15.30 5.67
N PRO A 94 -6.80 -16.45 6.31
CA PRO A 94 -5.49 -17.10 6.32
C PRO A 94 -4.96 -17.61 4.96
N GLY A 95 -5.67 -17.35 3.85
CA GLY A 95 -5.32 -17.84 2.51
C GLY A 95 -5.85 -19.24 2.20
N GLY A 96 -5.87 -19.59 0.91
CA GLY A 96 -6.41 -20.86 0.42
C GLY A 96 -5.64 -22.10 0.89
N ALA A 97 -4.35 -21.97 1.25
CA ALA A 97 -3.56 -23.08 1.77
C ALA A 97 -4.03 -23.57 3.15
N ALA A 98 -4.77 -22.74 3.88
CA ALA A 98 -5.36 -23.08 5.17
C ALA A 98 -6.80 -23.62 5.04
N GLU A 99 -7.40 -23.60 3.84
CA GLU A 99 -8.73 -24.14 3.61
C GLU A 99 -8.73 -25.65 3.75
N THR A 100 -9.67 -26.17 4.52
CA THR A 100 -9.87 -27.63 4.66
C THR A 100 -10.93 -28.16 3.71
N VAL A 101 -11.76 -27.28 3.12
CA VAL A 101 -12.83 -27.60 2.18
C VAL A 101 -12.99 -26.45 1.17
N THR A 102 -12.78 -26.71 -0.12
CA THR A 102 -13.00 -25.71 -1.18
C THR A 102 -14.46 -25.76 -1.64
N TYR A 103 -15.21 -24.65 -1.47
CA TYR A 103 -16.60 -24.57 -1.93
C TYR A 103 -16.74 -24.55 -3.47
N ALA A 104 -15.70 -24.10 -4.18
CA ALA A 104 -15.71 -23.93 -5.63
C ALA A 104 -15.54 -25.24 -6.43
N ASP A 105 -15.27 -26.37 -5.77
CA ASP A 105 -15.00 -27.67 -6.41
C ASP A 105 -16.16 -28.69 -6.21
N VAL A 106 -17.39 -28.21 -5.99
CA VAL A 106 -18.63 -29.01 -6.07
C VAL A 106 -19.33 -28.81 -7.40
#